data_AF-A0A969ADL8-F1
#
_entry.id   AF-A0A969ADL8-F1
#
_cell.length_a   1.000
_cell.length_b   1.000
_cell.length_c   1.000
_cell.angle_alpha   90.00
_cell.angle_beta   90.00
_cell.angle_gamma   90.00
#
_symmetry.space_group_name_H-M   'P 1'
#
loop_
_entity.id
_entity.type
_entity.pdbx_description
1 polymer ?
#
loop_
_entity_poly.entity_id
_entity_poly.type
_entity_poly.pdbx_seq_one_letter_code
_entity_poly.pdbx_strand_id
1 'polypeptide(L)'
;MSSVFTDIKVIGECEEPELIIAKLQNMQDPEFQDDVSEDTNPTRGSKGILEFLNLVQDQPWMYATHKFGYIPPTKPGSLEPQVIKNPSAITADTSLKNNSINIRLDRLHIAKYPGGGTHNVMVTFAARNQVADTQETVSFSQTYRVQEGQSAGIAGYPVFIGLNVGSQGVAFECSTVNVKNTEDQAILSALESSPFQNGLKLLTTAQPAIAPFTEITVGVVKMLAQRSENVAVQKFYLGLDFENMAMGCRLAEGNYIAIQVDDEIAINWERWVYKPGIGAIVHIADDYETLPYNYVIFRVSRYQE
;
A
#
# COMPACT_ATOMS: atom_id res chain seq x y z
N MET A 1 7.61 3.34 -20.11
CA MET A 1 7.49 4.29 -18.97
C MET A 1 8.11 3.63 -17.76
N SER A 2 8.89 4.35 -16.95
CA SER A 2 9.54 3.80 -15.75
C SER A 2 8.66 4.02 -14.53
N SER A 3 8.45 2.97 -13.73
CA SER A 3 7.87 3.10 -12.38
C SER A 3 8.80 3.90 -11.48
N VAL A 4 8.25 4.66 -10.54
CA VAL A 4 9.06 5.33 -9.49
C VAL A 4 9.64 4.34 -8.48
N PHE A 5 9.06 3.15 -8.38
CA PHE A 5 9.46 2.07 -7.47
C PHE A 5 10.21 0.92 -8.16
N THR A 6 10.72 1.12 -9.38
CA THR A 6 11.46 0.08 -10.12
C THR A 6 12.62 -0.52 -9.29
N ASP A 7 13.27 0.30 -8.47
CA ASP A 7 14.42 -0.09 -7.64
C ASP A 7 14.03 -0.60 -6.24
N ILE A 8 12.73 -0.65 -5.92
CA ILE A 8 12.22 -1.14 -4.64
C ILE A 8 11.75 -2.57 -4.84
N LYS A 9 12.51 -3.52 -4.31
CA LYS A 9 12.16 -4.93 -4.29
C LYS A 9 11.46 -5.25 -2.98
N VAL A 10 10.21 -5.73 -3.04
CA VAL A 10 9.54 -6.21 -1.82
C VAL A 10 10.09 -7.56 -1.41
N ILE A 11 10.01 -7.90 -0.13
CA ILE A 11 10.55 -9.17 0.39
C ILE A 11 9.96 -10.39 -0.32
N GLY A 12 8.68 -10.34 -0.71
CA GLY A 12 8.03 -11.37 -1.50
C GLY A 12 8.50 -11.51 -2.96
N GLU A 13 9.27 -10.54 -3.48
CA GLU A 13 9.91 -10.62 -4.79
C GLU A 13 11.35 -11.16 -4.71
N CYS A 14 11.92 -11.33 -3.50
CA CYS A 14 13.28 -11.82 -3.31
C CYS A 14 13.39 -13.29 -3.70
N GLU A 15 14.27 -13.59 -4.65
CA GLU A 15 14.53 -14.95 -5.13
C GLU A 15 15.62 -15.64 -4.31
N GLU A 16 16.50 -14.87 -3.66
CA GLU A 16 17.63 -15.35 -2.86
C GLU A 16 17.20 -15.54 -1.40
N PRO A 17 17.09 -16.80 -0.90
CA PRO A 17 16.71 -17.08 0.47
C PRO A 17 17.65 -16.44 1.49
N GLU A 18 18.94 -16.33 1.18
CA GLU A 18 19.95 -15.73 2.04
C GLU A 18 19.66 -14.25 2.31
N LEU A 19 19.16 -13.51 1.32
CA LEU A 19 18.76 -12.11 1.49
C LEU A 19 17.51 -11.97 2.35
N ILE A 20 16.56 -12.89 2.22
CA ILE A 20 15.34 -12.93 3.05
C ILE A 20 15.76 -13.18 4.51
N ILE A 21 16.55 -14.23 4.76
CA ILE A 21 17.07 -14.57 6.09
C ILE A 21 17.81 -13.38 6.70
N ALA A 22 18.73 -12.76 5.96
CA ALA A 22 19.49 -11.60 6.44
C ALA A 22 18.57 -10.44 6.83
N LYS A 23 17.52 -10.15 6.04
CA LYS A 23 16.54 -9.12 6.38
C LYS A 23 15.75 -9.48 7.65
N LEU A 24 15.27 -10.72 7.79
CA LEU A 24 14.52 -11.14 8.98
C LEU A 24 15.37 -11.12 10.26
N GLN A 25 16.65 -11.48 10.15
CA GLN A 25 17.64 -11.36 11.23
C GLN A 25 17.80 -9.92 11.70
N ASN A 26 17.98 -8.99 10.76
CA ASN A 26 18.10 -7.56 11.09
C ASN A 26 16.81 -7.01 11.69
N MET A 27 15.66 -7.51 11.22
CA MET A 27 14.35 -7.21 11.80
C MET A 27 14.16 -7.83 13.19
N GLN A 28 15.07 -8.67 13.67
CA GLN A 28 14.98 -9.43 14.92
C GLN A 28 13.60 -10.07 15.08
N ASP A 29 13.09 -10.65 14.01
CA ASP A 29 11.77 -11.27 14.01
C ASP A 29 11.71 -12.33 15.12
N PRO A 30 10.74 -12.25 16.06
CA PRO A 30 10.66 -13.19 17.17
C PRO A 30 10.39 -14.63 16.70
N GLU A 31 9.78 -14.82 15.53
CA GLU A 31 9.62 -16.14 14.92
C GLU A 31 10.93 -16.66 14.29
N PHE A 32 11.95 -15.81 14.21
CA PHE A 32 13.28 -16.08 13.66
C PHE A 32 14.37 -16.16 14.75
N GLN A 33 14.07 -15.82 16.01
CA GLN A 33 15.01 -16.04 17.10
C GLN A 33 15.07 -17.54 17.43
N ASP A 34 16.22 -18.16 17.13
CA ASP A 34 16.79 -19.33 17.84
C ASP A 34 16.88 -20.71 17.14
N ASP A 35 17.00 -20.81 15.81
CA ASP A 35 17.37 -22.10 15.16
C ASP A 35 18.49 -22.05 14.10
N VAL A 36 19.03 -20.87 13.78
CA VAL A 36 20.22 -20.74 12.90
C VAL A 36 21.45 -20.38 13.74
N SER A 37 21.69 -21.14 14.81
CA SER A 37 22.98 -21.10 15.50
C SER A 37 23.99 -21.93 14.71
N GLU A 38 25.03 -21.25 14.22
CA GLU A 38 26.32 -21.76 13.73
C GLU A 38 26.44 -23.29 13.50
N ASP A 39 26.05 -23.78 12.32
CA ASP A 39 26.50 -25.10 11.86
C ASP A 39 27.28 -24.92 10.54
N THR A 40 28.61 -24.89 10.65
CA THR A 40 29.59 -24.64 9.58
C THR A 40 29.73 -25.80 8.57
N ASN A 41 28.69 -26.64 8.43
CA ASN A 41 28.68 -27.79 7.53
C ASN A 41 27.90 -27.50 6.22
N PRO A 42 28.58 -27.41 5.06
CA PRO A 42 27.97 -26.96 3.79
C PRO A 42 26.91 -27.90 3.21
N THR A 43 26.81 -29.15 3.69
CA THR A 43 25.81 -30.14 3.24
C THR A 43 24.52 -30.15 4.06
N ARG A 44 24.48 -29.47 5.22
CA ARG A 44 23.28 -29.35 6.08
C ARG A 44 22.55 -28.02 5.94
N GLY A 45 23.25 -26.96 5.54
CA GLY A 45 22.67 -25.63 5.34
C GLY A 45 21.53 -25.60 4.31
N SER A 46 21.62 -26.37 3.24
CA SER A 46 20.56 -26.45 2.22
C SER A 46 19.25 -27.06 2.74
N LYS A 47 19.33 -27.97 3.71
CA LYS A 47 18.15 -28.62 4.30
C LYS A 47 17.44 -27.71 5.29
N GLY A 48 18.21 -26.95 6.09
CA GLY A 48 17.67 -25.92 6.99
C GLY A 48 17.05 -24.74 6.24
N ILE A 49 17.65 -24.30 5.12
CA ILE A 49 17.10 -23.25 4.26
C ILE A 49 15.76 -23.69 3.62
N LEU A 50 15.63 -24.95 3.21
CA LEU A 50 14.39 -25.49 2.64
C LEU A 50 13.27 -25.62 3.68
N GLU A 51 13.58 -26.09 4.89
CA GLU A 51 12.61 -26.13 6.00
C GLU A 51 12.20 -24.72 6.43
N PHE A 52 13.13 -23.76 6.44
CA PHE A 52 12.86 -22.35 6.65
C PHE A 52 11.90 -21.77 5.60
N LEU A 53 12.17 -21.98 4.32
CA LEU A 53 11.33 -21.45 3.24
C LEU A 53 9.89 -21.94 3.37
N ASN A 54 9.68 -23.20 3.78
CA ASN A 54 8.34 -23.74 4.01
C ASN A 54 7.61 -23.08 5.20
N LEU A 55 8.33 -22.63 6.24
CA LEU A 55 7.73 -21.97 7.41
C LEU A 55 7.33 -20.51 7.13
N VAL A 56 8.09 -19.82 6.27
CA VAL A 56 7.80 -18.42 5.92
C VAL A 56 6.92 -18.26 4.68
N GLN A 57 6.73 -19.31 3.87
CA GLN A 57 6.01 -19.21 2.60
C GLN A 57 4.56 -18.73 2.75
N ASP A 58 3.89 -19.09 3.84
CA ASP A 58 2.48 -18.78 4.11
C ASP A 58 2.28 -17.47 4.91
N GLN A 59 3.31 -16.63 4.98
CA GLN A 59 3.22 -15.37 5.70
C GLN A 59 2.64 -14.26 4.80
N PRO A 60 1.66 -13.46 5.26
CA PRO A 60 1.04 -12.40 4.45
C PRO A 60 2.03 -11.41 3.82
N TRP A 61 3.17 -11.16 4.46
CA TRP A 61 4.21 -10.25 3.99
C TRP A 61 5.14 -10.86 2.93
N MET A 62 5.11 -12.17 2.71
CA MET A 62 5.86 -12.86 1.65
C MET A 62 5.16 -12.81 0.29
N TYR A 63 3.90 -12.39 0.23
CA TYR A 63 3.18 -12.41 -1.03
C TYR A 63 3.47 -11.17 -1.88
N ALA A 64 3.72 -11.34 -3.17
CA ALA A 64 3.86 -10.20 -4.10
C ALA A 64 2.54 -9.88 -4.84
N THR A 65 1.62 -10.85 -4.91
CA THR A 65 0.36 -10.72 -5.63
C THR A 65 -0.61 -9.81 -4.89
N HIS A 66 -1.37 -9.01 -5.65
CA HIS A 66 -2.41 -8.15 -5.10
C HIS A 66 -3.75 -8.41 -5.76
N LYS A 67 -4.82 -8.39 -4.96
CA LYS A 67 -6.20 -8.30 -5.44
C LYS A 67 -6.79 -6.95 -5.14
N PHE A 68 -7.71 -6.53 -6.01
CA PHE A 68 -8.39 -5.26 -5.89
C PHE A 68 -9.87 -5.45 -5.62
N GLY A 69 -10.37 -4.70 -4.66
CA GLY A 69 -11.79 -4.61 -4.30
C GLY A 69 -12.28 -3.18 -4.41
N TYR A 70 -13.59 -3.01 -4.54
CA TYR A 70 -14.25 -1.72 -4.64
C TYR A 70 -15.52 -1.69 -3.79
N ILE A 71 -15.68 -0.62 -3.01
CA ILE A 71 -16.88 -0.32 -2.23
C ILE A 71 -17.47 0.98 -2.79
N PRO A 72 -18.74 0.96 -3.26
CA PRO A 72 -19.38 2.16 -3.81
C PRO A 72 -19.69 3.21 -2.72
N PRO A 73 -19.86 4.49 -3.10
CA PRO A 73 -20.28 5.52 -2.17
C PRO A 73 -21.64 5.18 -1.56
N THR A 74 -21.79 5.43 -0.27
CA THR A 74 -23.06 5.23 0.43
C THR A 74 -23.74 6.52 0.80
N LYS A 75 -25.07 6.43 0.94
CA LYS A 75 -25.86 7.50 1.55
C LYS A 75 -25.39 7.73 2.99
N PRO A 76 -25.17 9.00 3.39
CA PRO A 76 -24.87 9.33 4.78
C PRO A 76 -25.90 8.71 5.74
N GLY A 77 -25.41 8.15 6.85
CA GLY A 77 -26.25 7.53 7.89
C GLY A 77 -26.72 6.10 7.60
N SER A 78 -26.36 5.51 6.45
CA SER A 78 -26.62 4.08 6.21
C SER A 78 -25.69 3.20 7.07
N LEU A 79 -26.27 2.23 7.77
CA LEU A 79 -25.56 1.19 8.51
C LEU A 79 -25.62 -0.18 7.82
N GLU A 80 -26.23 -0.23 6.63
CA GLU A 80 -26.36 -1.46 5.86
C GLU A 80 -24.97 -2.00 5.46
N PRO A 81 -24.76 -3.32 5.53
CA PRO A 81 -23.55 -3.94 5.00
C PRO A 81 -23.35 -3.58 3.52
N GLN A 82 -22.12 -3.21 3.16
CA GLN A 82 -21.75 -2.80 1.83
C GLN A 82 -21.02 -3.95 1.13
N VAL A 83 -21.54 -4.34 -0.04
CA VAL A 83 -20.92 -5.38 -0.87
C VAL A 83 -19.62 -4.85 -1.47
N ILE A 84 -18.59 -5.68 -1.43
CA ILE A 84 -17.32 -5.43 -2.10
C ILE A 84 -17.39 -6.05 -3.49
N LYS A 85 -16.98 -5.30 -4.52
CA LYS A 85 -16.98 -5.74 -5.92
C LYS A 85 -15.56 -5.78 -6.47
N ASN A 86 -15.33 -6.59 -7.49
CA ASN A 86 -14.13 -6.42 -8.30
C ASN A 86 -14.24 -5.08 -9.07
N PRO A 87 -13.22 -4.20 -9.05
CA PRO A 87 -13.24 -2.94 -9.79
C PRO A 87 -13.32 -3.10 -11.32
N SER A 88 -13.05 -4.27 -11.89
CA SER A 88 -13.32 -4.55 -13.30
C SER A 88 -14.78 -4.89 -13.61
N ALA A 89 -15.63 -5.03 -12.58
CA ALA A 89 -17.05 -5.36 -12.70
C ALA A 89 -17.98 -4.18 -12.40
N ILE A 90 -17.45 -2.99 -12.10
CA ILE A 90 -18.25 -1.79 -11.80
C ILE A 90 -18.51 -0.96 -13.06
N THR A 91 -19.31 0.10 -12.98
CA THR A 91 -19.43 1.07 -14.07
C THR A 91 -18.44 2.20 -13.84
N ALA A 92 -17.68 2.58 -14.87
CA ALA A 92 -16.79 3.75 -14.79
C ALA A 92 -17.61 5.04 -14.71
N ASP A 93 -17.19 5.99 -13.86
CA ASP A 93 -17.77 7.32 -13.81
C ASP A 93 -17.09 8.23 -14.83
N THR A 94 -17.63 8.27 -16.05
CA THR A 94 -17.08 9.09 -17.13
C THR A 94 -17.09 10.59 -16.85
N SER A 95 -17.83 11.06 -15.85
CA SER A 95 -17.81 12.48 -15.45
C SER A 95 -16.51 12.90 -14.77
N LEU A 96 -15.64 11.94 -14.40
CA LEU A 96 -14.32 12.22 -13.83
C LEU A 96 -13.26 12.47 -14.92
N LYS A 97 -13.57 12.25 -16.19
CA LYS A 97 -12.65 12.53 -17.32
C LYS A 97 -12.25 14.00 -17.32
N ASN A 98 -10.95 14.27 -17.43
CA ASN A 98 -10.40 15.63 -17.48
C ASN A 98 -10.83 16.52 -16.30
N ASN A 99 -11.17 15.90 -15.16
CA ASN A 99 -11.57 16.58 -13.94
C ASN A 99 -10.60 16.27 -12.80
N SER A 100 -10.69 17.06 -11.74
CA SER A 100 -9.88 16.86 -10.54
C SER A 100 -10.57 15.94 -9.53
N ILE A 101 -9.78 15.08 -8.89
CA ILE A 101 -10.22 14.18 -7.82
C ILE A 101 -9.39 14.37 -6.55
N ASN A 102 -9.98 14.02 -5.42
CA ASN A 102 -9.30 13.87 -4.15
C ASN A 102 -9.02 12.39 -3.89
N ILE A 103 -7.81 12.11 -3.41
CA ILE A 103 -7.38 10.81 -2.90
C ILE A 103 -7.18 10.91 -1.40
N ARG A 104 -7.81 9.99 -0.66
CA ARG A 104 -7.65 9.88 0.79
C ARG A 104 -7.27 8.47 1.18
N LEU A 105 -6.41 8.32 2.18
CA LEU A 105 -6.12 7.06 2.80
C LEU A 105 -7.14 6.81 3.92
N ASP A 106 -7.98 5.80 3.73
CA ASP A 106 -9.06 5.46 4.65
C ASP A 106 -8.67 4.30 5.58
N ARG A 107 -7.75 3.42 5.16
CA ARG A 107 -7.24 2.34 6.01
C ARG A 107 -5.86 1.85 5.59
N LEU A 108 -5.06 1.51 6.58
CA LEU A 108 -3.87 0.67 6.47
C LEU A 108 -4.03 -0.43 7.51
N HIS A 109 -4.18 -1.68 7.07
CA HIS A 109 -4.30 -2.84 7.93
C HIS A 109 -3.10 -3.75 7.75
N ILE A 110 -2.48 -4.13 8.85
CA ILE A 110 -1.34 -5.03 8.89
C ILE A 110 -1.79 -6.28 9.62
N ALA A 111 -2.09 -7.34 8.85
CA ALA A 111 -2.31 -8.65 9.43
C ALA A 111 -1.01 -9.13 10.08
N LYS A 112 0.10 -9.06 9.34
CA LYS A 112 1.43 -9.41 9.82
C LYS A 112 2.53 -8.82 8.96
N TYR A 113 3.55 -8.24 9.59
CA TYR A 113 4.82 -7.79 8.98
C TYR A 113 6.02 -8.39 9.74
N PRO A 114 7.21 -8.47 9.11
CA PRO A 114 8.41 -8.96 9.78
C PRO A 114 8.80 -8.15 11.02
N GLY A 115 9.44 -8.79 12.00
CA GLY A 115 9.91 -8.17 13.24
C GLY A 115 8.92 -8.28 14.41
N GLY A 116 7.66 -8.65 14.13
CA GLY A 116 6.58 -8.78 15.11
C GLY A 116 6.19 -7.48 15.83
N GLY A 117 5.03 -7.51 16.49
CA GLY A 117 4.64 -6.48 17.46
C GLY A 117 4.15 -5.17 16.83
N THR A 118 4.75 -4.03 17.21
CA THR A 118 4.38 -2.73 16.66
C THR A 118 5.36 -2.30 15.57
N HIS A 119 4.83 -1.96 14.40
CA HIS A 119 5.60 -1.53 13.23
C HIS A 119 5.47 -0.03 13.01
N ASN A 120 6.55 0.58 12.50
CA ASN A 120 6.48 1.89 11.85
C ASN A 120 6.47 1.66 10.35
N VAL A 121 5.32 1.88 9.72
CA VAL A 121 5.09 1.58 8.32
C VAL A 121 5.10 2.87 7.52
N MET A 122 6.13 3.07 6.72
CA MET A 122 6.16 4.13 5.71
C MET A 122 5.28 3.71 4.54
N VAL A 123 4.20 4.45 4.30
CA VAL A 123 3.32 4.28 3.13
C VAL A 123 3.66 5.37 2.14
N THR A 124 3.94 4.99 0.90
CA THR A 124 4.19 5.92 -0.20
C THR A 124 3.18 5.68 -1.31
N PHE A 125 2.42 6.72 -1.66
CA PHE A 125 1.57 6.77 -2.84
C PHE A 125 2.23 7.63 -3.90
N ALA A 126 2.20 7.18 -5.15
CA ALA A 126 2.54 7.99 -6.30
C ALA A 126 1.40 7.95 -7.32
N ALA A 127 1.21 9.05 -8.03
CA ALA A 127 0.21 9.16 -9.08
C ALA A 127 0.72 10.05 -10.22
N ARG A 128 0.04 9.99 -11.36
CA ARG A 128 0.28 10.93 -12.47
C ARG A 128 -0.78 12.01 -12.47
N ASN A 129 -0.34 13.24 -12.25
CA ASN A 129 -1.16 14.44 -12.40
C ASN A 129 -1.12 14.88 -13.87
N GLN A 130 -2.27 14.93 -14.54
CA GLN A 130 -2.36 15.28 -15.95
C GLN A 130 -2.82 16.73 -16.09
N VAL A 131 -1.88 17.68 -16.20
CA VAL A 131 -2.17 19.12 -16.29
C VAL A 131 -1.96 19.55 -17.73
N ALA A 132 -3.04 19.95 -18.42
CA ALA A 132 -3.01 20.30 -19.84
C ALA A 132 -2.34 19.19 -20.68
N ASP A 133 -1.28 19.51 -21.43
CA ASP A 133 -0.56 18.57 -22.29
C ASP A 133 0.64 17.89 -21.59
N THR A 134 0.84 18.12 -20.28
CA THR A 134 1.95 17.52 -19.51
C THR A 134 1.44 16.50 -18.48
N GLN A 135 2.25 15.45 -18.29
CA GLN A 135 2.06 14.49 -17.20
C GLN A 135 3.20 14.67 -16.20
N GLU A 136 2.84 14.92 -14.95
CA GLU A 136 3.79 15.05 -13.86
C GLU A 136 3.54 13.95 -12.83
N THR A 137 4.61 13.30 -12.36
CA THR A 137 4.49 12.38 -11.23
C THR A 137 4.42 13.18 -9.94
N VAL A 138 3.48 12.79 -9.08
CA VAL A 138 3.34 13.31 -7.73
C VAL A 138 3.47 12.17 -6.74
N SER A 139 4.10 12.42 -5.59
CA SER A 139 4.22 11.42 -4.53
C SER A 139 3.88 11.99 -3.17
N PHE A 140 3.29 11.14 -2.33
CA PHE A 140 3.00 11.37 -0.92
C PHE A 140 3.63 10.23 -0.11
N SER A 141 4.28 10.56 0.99
CA SER A 141 4.84 9.59 1.93
C SER A 141 4.51 9.97 3.36
N GLN A 142 4.07 9.00 4.16
CA GLN A 142 3.86 9.17 5.59
C GLN A 142 4.06 7.87 6.36
N THR A 143 4.58 7.99 7.57
CA THR A 143 4.79 6.88 8.50
C THR A 143 3.58 6.70 9.40
N TYR A 144 3.15 5.44 9.58
CA TYR A 144 2.10 5.07 10.50
C TYR A 144 2.60 4.02 11.49
N ARG A 145 2.27 4.22 12.77
CA ARG A 145 2.51 3.20 13.79
C ARG A 145 1.34 2.22 13.83
N VAL A 146 1.59 0.94 13.62
CA VAL A 146 0.55 -0.10 13.54
C VAL A 146 0.96 -1.33 14.32
N GLN A 147 0.09 -1.79 15.22
CA GLN A 147 0.25 -3.08 15.87
C GLN A 147 -0.16 -4.21 14.91
N GLU A 148 0.56 -5.32 14.95
CA GLU A 148 0.19 -6.54 14.23
C GLU A 148 -1.26 -6.98 14.51
N GLY A 149 -1.95 -7.42 13.46
CA GLY A 149 -3.39 -7.75 13.49
C GLY A 149 -4.32 -6.54 13.58
N GLN A 150 -3.81 -5.31 13.51
CA GLN A 150 -4.60 -4.08 13.68
C GLN A 150 -4.49 -3.14 12.47
N SER A 151 -5.29 -2.08 12.51
CA SER A 151 -5.23 -0.99 11.54
C SER A 151 -4.54 0.23 12.14
N ALA A 152 -3.86 1.01 11.31
CA ALA A 152 -3.41 2.35 11.70
C ALA A 152 -4.62 3.20 12.12
N GLY A 153 -4.40 4.13 13.05
CA GLY A 153 -5.40 5.10 13.51
C GLY A 153 -5.71 6.20 12.47
N ILE A 154 -6.09 5.80 11.25
CA ILE A 154 -6.37 6.68 10.12
C ILE A 154 -7.79 6.49 9.62
N ALA A 155 -8.41 7.59 9.22
CA ALA A 155 -9.71 7.60 8.57
C ALA A 155 -9.83 8.87 7.72
N GLY A 156 -9.76 8.75 6.39
CA GLY A 156 -9.91 9.90 5.50
C GLY A 156 -8.70 10.84 5.44
N TYR A 157 -7.49 10.34 5.67
CA TYR A 157 -6.30 11.19 5.63
C TYR A 157 -6.02 11.68 4.20
N PRO A 158 -5.84 12.99 3.95
CA PRO A 158 -5.61 13.50 2.60
C PRO A 158 -4.26 13.03 2.04
N VAL A 159 -4.28 12.37 0.88
CA VAL A 159 -3.07 11.96 0.14
C VAL A 159 -2.81 12.94 -1.00
N PHE A 160 -3.81 13.11 -1.89
CA PHE A 160 -3.78 14.10 -2.96
C PHE A 160 -5.09 14.89 -2.96
N ILE A 161 -5.02 16.21 -3.09
CA ILE A 161 -6.18 17.09 -3.21
C ILE A 161 -6.09 17.77 -4.57
N GLY A 162 -7.13 17.65 -5.39
CA GLY A 162 -7.16 18.23 -6.73
C GLY A 162 -6.22 17.55 -7.75
N LEU A 163 -6.07 16.22 -7.69
CA LEU A 163 -5.30 15.45 -8.66
C LEU A 163 -6.05 15.43 -10.01
N ASN A 164 -5.41 15.87 -11.09
CA ASN A 164 -6.05 15.91 -12.41
C ASN A 164 -6.02 14.53 -13.09
N VAL A 165 -7.21 14.07 -13.49
CA VAL A 165 -7.43 12.81 -14.20
C VAL A 165 -7.41 13.04 -15.70
N GLY A 166 -6.75 12.16 -16.44
CA GLY A 166 -6.72 12.23 -17.91
C GLY A 166 -8.01 11.79 -18.58
N SER A 167 -8.03 11.91 -19.90
CA SER A 167 -9.13 11.38 -20.73
C SER A 167 -9.23 9.85 -20.70
N GLN A 168 -8.11 9.18 -20.42
CA GLN A 168 -7.97 7.73 -20.35
C GLN A 168 -8.04 7.18 -18.91
N GLY A 169 -8.01 8.05 -17.90
CA GLY A 169 -8.02 7.65 -16.49
C GLY A 169 -6.80 8.13 -15.72
N VAL A 170 -6.46 7.40 -14.65
CA VAL A 170 -5.36 7.71 -13.72
C VAL A 170 -4.66 6.42 -13.30
N ALA A 171 -3.36 6.51 -12.99
CA ALA A 171 -2.60 5.39 -12.46
C ALA A 171 -2.02 5.74 -11.10
N PHE A 172 -2.05 4.76 -10.19
CA PHE A 172 -1.49 4.81 -8.87
C PHE A 172 -0.41 3.76 -8.70
N GLU A 173 0.66 4.14 -8.01
CA GLU A 173 1.64 3.21 -7.46
C GLU A 173 1.59 3.37 -5.94
N CYS A 174 1.65 2.27 -5.21
CA CYS A 174 1.76 2.31 -3.75
C CYS A 174 2.84 1.35 -3.29
N SER A 175 3.59 1.75 -2.27
CA SER A 175 4.51 0.87 -1.58
C SER A 175 4.45 1.07 -0.07
N THR A 176 4.63 -0.01 0.68
CA THR A 176 4.81 0.00 2.12
C THR A 176 6.19 -0.50 2.51
N VAL A 177 6.83 0.19 3.44
CA VAL A 177 8.12 -0.20 4.02
C VAL A 177 7.99 -0.25 5.53
N ASN A 178 8.30 -1.40 6.12
CA ASN A 178 8.45 -1.56 7.56
C ASN A 178 9.82 -1.01 7.97
N VAL A 179 9.80 0.07 8.77
CA VAL A 179 10.99 0.84 9.16
C VAL A 179 11.30 0.57 10.62
N LYS A 180 12.40 -0.14 10.87
CA LYS A 180 12.80 -0.48 12.24
C LYS A 180 13.82 0.50 12.82
N ASN A 181 14.75 0.98 12.00
CA ASN A 181 15.92 1.74 12.43
C ASN A 181 15.53 3.13 13.02
N THR A 182 16.07 3.46 14.19
CA THR A 182 15.78 4.74 14.90
C THR A 182 16.36 5.97 14.18
N GLU A 183 17.49 5.85 13.49
CA GLU A 183 18.04 6.91 12.64
C GLU A 183 17.15 7.14 11.42
N ASP A 184 16.63 6.07 10.83
CA ASP A 184 15.67 6.17 9.72
C ASP A 184 14.38 6.85 10.18
N GLN A 185 13.89 6.52 11.38
CA GLN A 185 12.76 7.23 11.98
C GLN A 185 13.03 8.73 12.16
N ALA A 186 14.28 9.14 12.42
CA ALA A 186 14.65 10.55 12.49
C ALA A 186 14.64 11.24 11.12
N ILE A 187 15.11 10.57 10.07
CA ILE A 187 15.01 11.04 8.68
C ILE A 187 13.54 11.19 8.28
N LEU A 188 12.69 10.23 8.66
CA LEU A 188 11.25 10.29 8.45
C LEU A 188 10.61 11.46 9.18
N SER A 189 10.97 11.65 10.45
CA SER A 189 10.48 12.77 11.26
C SER A 189 10.85 14.14 10.64
N ALA A 190 12.00 14.23 9.96
CA ALA A 190 12.40 15.44 9.26
C ALA A 190 11.53 15.71 8.01
N LEU A 191 11.19 14.69 7.21
CA LEU A 191 10.26 14.82 6.08
C LEU A 191 8.83 15.16 6.52
N GLU A 192 8.42 14.66 7.69
CA GLU A 192 7.09 14.92 8.25
C GLU A 192 7.01 16.29 8.97
N SER A 193 8.14 16.99 9.09
CA SER A 193 8.20 18.25 9.83
C SER A 193 7.31 19.33 9.20
N SER A 194 6.64 20.12 10.04
CA SER A 194 5.80 21.25 9.61
C SER A 194 6.53 22.20 8.64
N PRO A 195 7.84 22.51 8.78
CA PRO A 195 8.56 23.32 7.80
C PRO A 195 8.64 22.67 6.41
N PHE A 196 8.89 21.37 6.31
CA PHE A 196 8.93 20.66 5.02
C PHE A 196 7.53 20.61 4.38
N GLN A 197 6.52 20.25 5.17
CA GLN A 197 5.12 20.18 4.74
C GLN A 197 4.57 21.57 4.35
N ASN A 198 4.95 22.63 5.06
CA ASN A 198 4.55 23.99 4.72
C ASN A 198 5.31 24.52 3.50
N GLY A 199 6.58 24.13 3.31
CA GLY A 199 7.34 24.41 2.08
C GLY A 199 6.67 23.80 0.84
N LEU A 200 6.16 22.57 0.96
CA LEU A 200 5.38 21.91 -0.09
C LEU A 200 4.08 22.66 -0.40
N LYS A 201 3.33 23.07 0.63
CA LYS A 201 2.08 23.85 0.46
C LYS A 201 2.29 25.19 -0.24
N LEU A 202 3.33 25.95 0.13
CA LEU A 202 3.61 27.28 -0.44
C LEU A 202 3.91 27.25 -1.95
N LEU A 203 4.48 26.17 -2.47
CA LEU A 203 4.81 26.02 -3.89
C LEU A 203 3.63 25.50 -4.71
N THR A 204 2.81 24.61 -4.13
CA THR A 204 1.57 24.15 -4.80
C THR A 204 0.55 25.26 -5.05
N THR A 205 0.59 26.34 -4.27
CA THR A 205 -0.23 27.55 -4.50
C THR A 205 0.31 28.49 -5.58
N ALA A 206 1.54 28.29 -6.09
CA ALA A 206 2.22 29.29 -6.92
C ALA A 206 2.45 28.88 -8.39
N GLN A 207 2.65 27.60 -8.73
CA GLN A 207 2.77 27.04 -10.10
C GLN A 207 3.15 25.55 -10.02
N PRO A 208 2.96 24.71 -11.07
CA PRO A 208 3.37 23.31 -11.06
C PRO A 208 4.91 23.22 -11.05
N ALA A 209 5.48 23.03 -9.86
CA ALA A 209 6.91 22.78 -9.63
C ALA A 209 7.09 21.77 -8.49
N ILE A 210 6.30 20.70 -8.50
CA ILE A 210 6.29 19.64 -7.48
C ILE A 210 7.25 18.48 -7.79
N ALA A 211 7.85 18.47 -8.98
CA ALA A 211 8.78 17.43 -9.42
C ALA A 211 10.00 17.28 -8.47
N PRO A 212 10.70 18.35 -8.05
CA PRO A 212 11.84 18.20 -7.14
C PRO A 212 11.47 17.59 -5.78
N PHE A 213 10.28 17.88 -5.24
CA PHE A 213 9.81 17.29 -3.98
C PHE A 213 9.40 15.83 -4.15
N THR A 214 8.84 15.49 -5.31
CA THR A 214 8.54 14.10 -5.67
C THR A 214 9.83 13.29 -5.77
N GLU A 215 10.86 13.82 -6.42
CA GLU A 215 12.17 13.18 -6.50
C GLU A 215 12.83 12.99 -5.13
N ILE A 216 12.76 13.99 -4.25
CA ILE A 216 13.27 13.87 -2.87
C ILE A 216 12.51 12.78 -2.11
N THR A 217 11.17 12.81 -2.17
CA THR A 217 10.32 11.85 -1.47
C THR A 217 10.60 10.43 -1.94
N VAL A 218 10.59 10.21 -3.26
CA VAL A 218 10.94 8.91 -3.88
C VAL A 218 12.37 8.49 -3.52
N GLY A 219 13.32 9.42 -3.53
CA GLY A 219 14.72 9.17 -3.18
C GLY A 219 14.88 8.67 -1.74
N VAL A 220 14.19 9.30 -0.78
CA VAL A 220 14.22 8.85 0.62
C VAL A 220 13.57 7.47 0.76
N VAL A 221 12.44 7.23 0.09
CA VAL A 221 11.79 5.92 0.13
C VAL A 221 12.69 4.82 -0.43
N LYS A 222 13.37 5.08 -1.55
CA LYS A 222 14.36 4.16 -2.14
C LYS A 222 15.51 3.88 -1.19
N MET A 223 16.09 4.93 -0.60
CA MET A 223 17.16 4.80 0.39
C MET A 223 16.71 3.93 1.57
N LEU A 224 15.52 4.19 2.12
CA LEU A 224 14.99 3.43 3.25
C LEU A 224 14.74 1.97 2.89
N ALA A 225 14.11 1.70 1.74
CA ALA A 225 13.82 0.34 1.29
C ALA A 225 15.08 -0.52 1.08
N GLN A 226 16.21 0.12 0.73
CA GLN A 226 17.49 -0.54 0.50
C GLN A 226 18.28 -0.80 1.80
N ARG A 227 17.94 -0.17 2.93
CA ARG A 227 18.63 -0.43 4.20
C ARG A 227 18.32 -1.83 4.71
N SER A 228 19.31 -2.45 5.34
CA SER A 228 19.26 -3.85 5.81
C SER A 228 18.23 -4.06 6.93
N GLU A 229 17.95 -3.02 7.70
CA GLU A 229 17.02 -3.00 8.84
C GLU A 229 15.59 -2.59 8.46
N ASN A 230 15.33 -2.36 7.16
CA ASN A 230 14.00 -2.04 6.66
C ASN A 230 13.57 -3.07 5.63
N VAL A 231 12.26 -3.31 5.58
CA VAL A 231 11.68 -4.30 4.68
C VAL A 231 10.53 -3.68 3.89
N ALA A 232 10.69 -3.58 2.58
CA ALA A 232 9.57 -3.28 1.69
C ALA A 232 8.64 -4.51 1.64
N VAL A 233 7.36 -4.32 1.94
CA VAL A 233 6.40 -5.42 2.09
C VAL A 233 5.37 -5.42 0.97
N GLN A 234 4.65 -4.32 0.76
CA GLN A 234 3.66 -4.20 -0.31
C GLN A 234 4.20 -3.29 -1.40
N LYS A 235 3.91 -3.64 -2.64
CA LYS A 235 4.11 -2.81 -3.83
C LYS A 235 3.06 -3.19 -4.86
N PHE A 236 2.25 -2.23 -5.28
CA PHE A 236 1.24 -2.48 -6.31
C PHE A 236 1.12 -1.32 -7.28
N TYR A 237 0.63 -1.68 -8.48
CA TYR A 237 0.33 -0.79 -9.58
C TYR A 237 -1.16 -0.92 -9.90
N LEU A 238 -1.86 0.19 -9.93
CA LEU A 238 -3.29 0.22 -10.19
C LEU A 238 -3.62 1.30 -11.22
N GLY A 239 -3.92 0.87 -12.44
CA GLY A 239 -4.53 1.73 -13.46
C GLY A 239 -6.05 1.71 -13.29
N LEU A 240 -6.66 2.90 -13.25
CA LEU A 240 -8.10 3.08 -13.25
C LEU A 240 -8.50 3.84 -14.51
N ASP A 241 -9.24 3.18 -15.39
CA ASP A 241 -9.64 3.72 -16.70
C ASP A 241 -11.16 3.91 -16.82
N PHE A 242 -11.59 4.37 -18.00
CA PHE A 242 -13.01 4.55 -18.33
C PHE A 242 -13.50 3.54 -19.37
N GLU A 243 -12.71 2.49 -19.65
CA GLU A 243 -13.00 1.53 -20.68
C GLU A 243 -13.89 0.38 -20.14
N ASN A 244 -14.64 -0.23 -21.06
CA ASN A 244 -15.48 -1.38 -20.74
C ASN A 244 -14.76 -2.69 -21.11
N MET A 245 -13.50 -2.80 -20.70
CA MET A 245 -12.69 -4.00 -20.90
C MET A 245 -12.85 -4.95 -19.71
N ALA A 246 -12.69 -6.26 -19.95
CA ALA A 246 -12.99 -7.30 -18.95
C ALA A 246 -12.02 -7.31 -17.75
N MET A 247 -10.76 -6.95 -17.99
CA MET A 247 -9.68 -7.05 -17.00
C MET A 247 -9.25 -5.70 -16.41
N GLY A 248 -9.58 -4.59 -17.07
CA GLY A 248 -9.23 -3.24 -16.62
C GLY A 248 -10.04 -2.83 -15.39
N CYS A 249 -9.38 -2.17 -14.42
CA CYS A 249 -10.07 -1.60 -13.27
C CYS A 249 -10.68 -0.25 -13.67
N ARG A 250 -11.93 0.00 -13.27
CA ARG A 250 -12.64 1.21 -13.67
C ARG A 250 -12.53 2.31 -12.63
N LEU A 251 -12.41 3.55 -13.08
CA LEU A 251 -12.42 4.73 -12.23
C LEU A 251 -13.87 5.14 -11.89
N ALA A 252 -14.16 5.25 -10.60
CA ALA A 252 -15.41 5.78 -10.06
C ALA A 252 -15.15 6.38 -8.67
N GLU A 253 -16.04 7.26 -8.20
CA GLU A 253 -16.02 7.69 -6.80
C GLU A 253 -16.32 6.50 -5.89
N GLY A 254 -15.57 6.32 -4.80
CA GLY A 254 -15.71 5.18 -3.91
C GLY A 254 -14.40 4.79 -3.23
N ASN A 255 -14.40 3.65 -2.56
CA ASN A 255 -13.26 3.11 -1.84
C ASN A 255 -12.65 1.94 -2.62
N TYR A 256 -11.37 2.01 -2.88
CA TYR A 256 -10.58 0.96 -3.51
C TYR A 256 -9.73 0.26 -2.45
N ILE A 257 -9.74 -1.06 -2.50
CA ILE A 257 -9.02 -1.94 -1.59
C ILE A 257 -7.91 -2.60 -2.40
N ALA A 258 -6.67 -2.54 -1.93
CA ALA A 258 -5.57 -3.35 -2.44
C ALA A 258 -5.17 -4.32 -1.31
N ILE A 259 -5.32 -5.62 -1.55
CA ILE A 259 -5.01 -6.68 -0.58
C ILE A 259 -3.86 -7.53 -1.10
N GLN A 260 -2.85 -7.74 -0.27
CA GLN A 260 -1.68 -8.58 -0.53
C GLN A 260 -2.04 -10.04 -0.26
N VAL A 261 -2.05 -10.88 -1.30
CA VAL A 261 -2.56 -12.28 -1.23
C VAL A 261 -1.56 -13.24 -1.87
N ASP A 262 -1.61 -14.50 -1.46
CA ASP A 262 -0.79 -15.60 -1.99
C ASP A 262 -1.06 -15.88 -3.48
N ASP A 263 -2.34 -15.90 -3.88
CA ASP A 263 -2.76 -16.26 -5.23
C ASP A 263 -3.94 -15.43 -5.76
N GLU A 264 -4.12 -15.44 -7.09
CA GLU A 264 -5.21 -14.80 -7.80
C GLU A 264 -6.60 -15.37 -7.48
N ILE A 265 -6.73 -16.50 -6.79
CA ILE A 265 -8.03 -17.04 -6.39
C ILE A 265 -8.28 -16.99 -4.88
N ALA A 266 -7.34 -16.42 -4.12
CA ALA A 266 -7.36 -16.40 -2.66
C ALA A 266 -8.58 -15.70 -2.06
N ILE A 267 -9.11 -14.69 -2.74
CA ILE A 267 -10.25 -13.88 -2.28
C ILE A 267 -11.39 -13.93 -3.27
N ASN A 268 -12.55 -14.37 -2.79
CA ASN A 268 -13.84 -14.15 -3.45
C ASN A 268 -14.58 -13.01 -2.73
N TRP A 269 -14.65 -11.83 -3.38
CA TRP A 269 -15.30 -10.63 -2.81
C TRP A 269 -16.78 -10.82 -2.45
N GLU A 270 -17.49 -11.78 -3.05
CA GLU A 270 -18.90 -12.06 -2.72
C GLU A 270 -19.08 -12.61 -1.29
N ARG A 271 -18.01 -13.10 -0.68
CA ARG A 271 -18.01 -13.60 0.71
C ARG A 271 -17.66 -12.54 1.75
N TRP A 272 -17.30 -11.34 1.32
CA TRP A 272 -16.82 -10.27 2.19
C TRP A 272 -17.66 -9.02 2.05
N VAL A 273 -17.96 -8.39 3.18
CA VAL A 273 -18.72 -7.14 3.22
C VAL A 273 -18.06 -6.14 4.15
N TYR A 274 -18.13 -4.86 3.80
CA TYR A 274 -17.81 -3.80 4.75
C TYR A 274 -19.03 -3.50 5.60
N LYS A 275 -18.92 -3.61 6.94
CA LYS A 275 -20.00 -3.28 7.87
C LYS A 275 -19.76 -1.91 8.51
N PRO A 276 -20.53 -0.87 8.17
CA PRO A 276 -20.32 0.48 8.72
C PRO A 276 -20.46 0.53 10.24
N GLY A 277 -21.33 -0.29 10.83
CA GLY A 277 -21.55 -0.31 12.28
C GLY A 277 -20.34 -0.77 13.11
N ILE A 278 -19.49 -1.61 12.53
CA ILE A 278 -18.25 -2.09 13.17
C ILE A 278 -17.03 -1.35 12.57
N GLY A 279 -17.17 -0.80 11.36
CA GLY A 279 -16.09 -0.17 10.64
C GLY A 279 -15.03 -1.18 10.20
N ALA A 280 -15.43 -2.37 9.76
CA ALA A 280 -14.50 -3.44 9.35
C ALA A 280 -15.01 -4.19 8.11
N ILE A 281 -14.09 -4.80 7.38
CA ILE A 281 -14.40 -5.82 6.37
C ILE A 281 -14.45 -7.16 7.08
N VAL A 282 -15.58 -7.84 6.99
CA VAL A 282 -15.84 -9.11 7.67
C VAL A 282 -16.43 -10.12 6.68
N HIS A 283 -16.33 -11.40 7.02
CA HIS A 283 -16.97 -12.45 6.27
C HIS A 283 -18.50 -12.34 6.41
N ILE A 284 -19.24 -12.67 5.37
CA ILE A 284 -20.71 -12.50 5.36
C ILE A 284 -21.43 -13.45 6.33
N ALA A 285 -20.82 -14.59 6.64
CA ALA A 285 -21.38 -15.61 7.53
C ALA A 285 -20.91 -15.46 8.99
N ASP A 286 -19.83 -14.71 9.23
CA ASP A 286 -19.26 -14.51 10.57
C ASP A 286 -18.62 -13.12 10.70
N ASP A 287 -19.18 -12.29 11.57
CA ASP A 287 -18.76 -10.91 11.81
C ASP A 287 -17.43 -10.82 12.59
N TYR A 288 -16.98 -11.93 13.17
CA TYR A 288 -15.68 -12.01 13.85
C TYR A 288 -14.54 -12.41 12.91
N GLU A 289 -14.87 -12.98 11.74
CA GLU A 289 -13.90 -13.34 10.72
C GLU A 289 -13.56 -12.10 9.89
N THR A 290 -12.32 -11.62 10.01
CA THR A 290 -11.80 -10.45 9.27
C THR A 290 -10.81 -10.91 8.18
N LEU A 291 -10.51 -10.03 7.22
CA LEU A 291 -9.56 -10.34 6.15
C LEU A 291 -8.16 -10.68 6.74
N PRO A 292 -7.63 -11.90 6.52
CA PRO A 292 -6.38 -12.35 7.15
C PRO A 292 -5.13 -11.90 6.36
N TYR A 293 -5.15 -10.71 5.77
CA TYR A 293 -4.11 -10.23 4.85
C TYR A 293 -3.76 -8.78 5.13
N ASN A 294 -2.56 -8.37 4.69
CA ASN A 294 -2.22 -6.96 4.67
C ASN A 294 -3.02 -6.25 3.58
N TYR A 295 -3.59 -5.07 3.88
CA TYR A 295 -4.32 -4.32 2.88
C TYR A 295 -4.31 -2.81 3.13
N VAL A 296 -4.49 -2.08 2.03
CA VAL A 296 -4.64 -0.63 2.00
C VAL A 296 -5.98 -0.28 1.38
N ILE A 297 -6.70 0.67 2.00
CA ILE A 297 -7.93 1.23 1.43
C ILE A 297 -7.73 2.71 1.20
N PHE A 298 -7.89 3.14 -0.05
CA PHE A 298 -7.91 4.54 -0.42
C PHE A 298 -9.25 4.91 -1.06
N ARG A 299 -9.63 6.17 -0.95
CA ARG A 299 -10.88 6.70 -1.46
C ARG A 299 -10.62 7.68 -2.58
N VAL A 300 -11.38 7.51 -3.66
CA VAL A 300 -11.54 8.48 -4.74
C VAL A 300 -12.83 9.25 -4.49
N SER A 301 -12.76 10.57 -4.52
CA SER A 301 -13.93 11.45 -4.49
C SER A 301 -13.70 12.65 -5.40
N ARG A 302 -14.77 13.26 -5.90
CA ARG A 302 -14.65 14.48 -6.70
C ARG A 302 -13.98 15.61 -5.91
N TYR A 303 -13.20 16.44 -6.61
CA TYR A 303 -12.77 17.73 -6.08
C TYR A 303 -13.92 18.74 -6.21
N GLN A 304 -14.19 19.48 -5.13
CA GLN A 304 -15.14 20.59 -5.10
C GLN A 304 -14.36 21.82 -4.64
N GLU A 305 -14.43 22.91 -5.40
CA GLU A 305 -13.87 24.22 -5.05
C GLU A 305 -14.65 24.91 -3.94
#